data_AF-A0A8S3YXX2-F1
#
_entry.id   AF-A0A8S3YXX2-F1
#
_cell.length_a   1.000
_cell.length_b   1.000
_cell.length_c   1.000
_cell.angle_alpha   90.00
_cell.angle_beta   90.00
_cell.angle_gamma   90.00
#
_symmetry.space_group_name_H-M   'P 1'
#
loop_
_entity.id
_entity.type
_entity.pdbx_description
1 polymer ?
#
loop_
_entity_poly.entity_id
_entity_poly.type
_entity_poly.pdbx_seq_one_letter_code
_entity_poly.pdbx_strand_id
1 'polypeptide(L)'
;MDWESGNDEIRKKNSKFESFLKRSLPSGLFERVRAFESCIVVSENENKTFKFIVLTDEVVYLTENPPKALQEVLYLRDVVSVDL
;
A
#
# COMPACT_ATOMS: atom_id res chain seq x y z
N MET A 1 -4.23 -7.36 29.76
CA MET A 1 -4.14 -6.12 28.97
C MET A 1 -3.55 -6.54 27.64
N ASP A 2 -4.43 -6.75 26.68
CA ASP A 2 -4.26 -7.59 25.49
C ASP A 2 -3.56 -6.84 24.35
N TRP A 3 -2.25 -6.62 24.49
CA TRP A 3 -1.43 -5.99 23.45
C TRP A 3 -1.08 -6.94 22.28
N GLU A 4 -1.28 -8.25 22.45
CA GLU A 4 -0.97 -9.25 21.42
C GLU A 4 -2.12 -9.45 20.40
N SER A 5 -3.38 -9.28 20.81
CA SER A 5 -4.54 -9.47 19.92
C SER A 5 -4.59 -8.48 18.75
N GLY A 6 -4.20 -7.22 18.98
CA GLY A 6 -4.16 -6.22 17.91
C GLY A 6 -3.09 -6.51 16.85
N ASN A 7 -1.98 -7.11 17.27
CA ASN A 7 -0.84 -7.41 16.39
C ASN A 7 -1.13 -8.63 15.49
N ASP A 8 -1.90 -9.60 15.98
CA ASP A 8 -2.33 -10.76 15.22
C ASP A 8 -3.36 -10.40 14.12
N GLU A 9 -4.27 -9.45 14.40
CA GLU A 9 -5.18 -8.92 13.38
C GLU A 9 -4.46 -8.10 12.31
N ILE A 10 -3.48 -7.27 12.70
CA ILE A 10 -2.63 -6.53 11.77
C ILE A 10 -1.84 -7.51 10.89
N ARG A 11 -1.24 -8.55 11.49
CA ARG A 11 -0.51 -9.60 10.77
C ARG A 11 -1.40 -10.40 9.81
N LYS A 12 -2.61 -10.79 10.22
CA LYS A 12 -3.57 -11.50 9.35
C LYS A 12 -4.10 -10.61 8.22
N LYS A 13 -4.35 -9.32 8.47
CA LYS A 13 -4.72 -8.34 7.44
C LYS A 13 -3.59 -8.17 6.42
N ASN A 14 -2.35 -8.11 6.89
CA ASN A 14 -1.17 -8.08 6.04
C ASN A 14 -1.05 -9.35 5.19
N SER A 15 -1.35 -10.54 5.71
CA SER A 15 -1.28 -11.79 4.93
C SER A 15 -2.20 -11.82 3.70
N LYS A 16 -3.45 -11.34 3.81
CA LYS A 16 -4.39 -11.28 2.67
C LYS A 16 -3.94 -10.25 1.63
N PHE A 17 -3.49 -9.09 2.10
CA PHE A 17 -3.00 -8.03 1.23
C PHE A 17 -1.70 -8.43 0.52
N GLU A 18 -0.76 -9.04 1.24
CA GLU A 18 0.46 -9.60 0.67
C GLU A 18 0.16 -10.69 -0.38
N SER A 19 -0.84 -11.54 -0.13
CA SER A 19 -1.30 -12.54 -1.12
C SER A 19 -1.93 -11.89 -2.37
N PHE A 20 -2.55 -10.73 -2.22
CA PHE A 20 -2.98 -9.91 -3.36
C PHE A 20 -1.76 -9.38 -4.11
N LEU A 21 -0.80 -8.75 -3.43
CA LEU A 21 0.42 -8.21 -4.05
C LEU A 21 1.21 -9.27 -4.83
N LYS A 22 1.42 -10.47 -4.25
CA LYS A 22 2.11 -11.59 -4.91
C LYS A 22 1.44 -12.06 -6.20
N ARG A 23 0.13 -11.87 -6.34
CA ARG A 23 -0.64 -12.25 -7.54
C ARG A 23 -0.77 -11.10 -8.54
N SER A 24 -0.77 -9.87 -8.06
CA SER A 24 -0.99 -8.67 -8.88
C SER A 24 0.29 -8.09 -9.47
N LEU A 25 1.43 -8.27 -8.79
CA LEU A 25 2.73 -7.79 -9.26
C LEU A 25 3.52 -8.90 -9.97
N PRO A 26 4.28 -8.57 -11.03
CA PRO A 26 5.33 -9.46 -11.52
C PRO A 26 6.30 -9.84 -10.39
N SER A 27 6.82 -11.07 -10.41
CA SER A 27 7.69 -11.59 -9.33
C SER A 27 8.85 -10.65 -8.99
N GLY A 28 9.56 -10.15 -10.00
CA GLY A 28 10.68 -9.23 -9.81
C GLY A 28 10.30 -7.85 -9.29
N LEU A 29 9.02 -7.45 -9.35
CA LEU A 29 8.53 -6.20 -8.77
C LEU A 29 8.04 -6.41 -7.33
N PHE A 30 7.42 -7.55 -7.03
CA PHE A 30 7.04 -7.90 -5.65
C PHE A 30 8.27 -7.96 -4.72
N GLU A 31 9.38 -8.53 -5.18
CA GLU A 31 10.65 -8.58 -4.44
C GLU A 31 11.24 -7.20 -4.11
N ARG A 32 10.82 -6.16 -4.84
CA ARG A 32 11.26 -4.77 -4.64
C ARG A 32 10.32 -3.96 -3.75
N VAL A 33 9.19 -4.53 -3.33
CA VAL A 33 8.29 -3.87 -2.37
C VAL A 33 9.03 -3.66 -1.05
N ARG A 34 9.07 -2.41 -0.60
CA ARG A 34 9.76 -1.97 0.62
C ARG A 34 8.81 -1.82 1.81
N ALA A 35 7.58 -1.40 1.55
CA ALA A 35 6.55 -1.24 2.56
C ALA A 35 5.16 -1.24 1.91
N PHE A 36 4.15 -1.58 2.71
CA PHE A 36 2.76 -1.34 2.36
C PHE A 36 1.93 -1.09 3.61
N GLU A 37 0.96 -0.20 3.53
CA GLU A 37 0.12 0.19 4.67
C GLU A 37 -1.28 0.63 4.22
N SER A 38 -2.25 0.62 5.13
CA SER A 38 -3.52 1.33 4.91
C SER A 38 -3.33 2.84 5.04
N CYS A 39 -3.97 3.62 4.16
CA CYS A 39 -3.91 5.08 4.18
C CYS A 39 -5.26 5.72 3.83
N ILE A 40 -5.39 7.01 4.14
CA ILE A 40 -6.47 7.86 3.66
C ILE A 40 -5.91 8.79 2.60
N VAL A 41 -6.50 8.77 1.41
CA VAL A 41 -6.09 9.61 0.29
C VAL A 41 -7.01 10.82 0.19
N VAL A 42 -6.41 11.99 0.08
CA VAL A 42 -7.08 13.27 -0.16
C VAL A 42 -6.41 13.93 -1.36
N SER A 43 -7.20 14.30 -2.36
CA SER A 43 -6.77 15.04 -3.55
C SER A 43 -7.91 15.89 -4.08
N GLU A 44 -7.68 16.62 -5.18
CA GLU A 44 -8.75 17.38 -5.86
C GLU A 44 -9.94 16.49 -6.27
N ASN A 45 -9.66 15.23 -6.62
CA ASN A 45 -10.67 14.27 -7.10
C ASN A 45 -11.07 13.23 -6.05
N GLU A 46 -10.38 13.15 -4.91
CA GLU A 46 -10.64 12.17 -3.86
C GLU A 46 -10.83 12.84 -2.50
N ASN A 47 -12.00 12.68 -1.91
CA ASN A 47 -12.28 13.18 -0.57
C ASN A 47 -12.19 12.05 0.46
N LYS A 48 -11.05 11.97 1.17
CA LYS A 48 -10.81 11.05 2.30
C LYS A 48 -11.17 9.60 1.99
N THR A 49 -10.63 9.07 0.90
CA THR A 49 -10.89 7.68 0.50
C THR A 49 -9.87 6.74 1.15
N PHE A 50 -10.37 5.65 1.75
CA PHE A 50 -9.51 4.63 2.32
C PHE A 50 -8.93 3.74 1.22
N LYS A 51 -7.60 3.64 1.18
CA LYS A 51 -6.83 2.85 0.23
C LYS A 51 -5.67 2.13 0.93
N PHE A 52 -4.97 1.29 0.18
CA PHE A 52 -3.65 0.81 0.56
C PHE A 52 -2.59 1.47 -0.31
N ILE A 53 -1.50 1.88 0.33
CA ILE A 53 -0.29 2.36 -0.35
C ILE A 53 0.73 1.22 -0.40
N VAL A 54 1.42 1.10 -1.52
CA VAL A 54 2.53 0.15 -1.71
C VAL A 54 3.73 0.92 -2.23
N LEU A 55 4.84 0.82 -1.53
CA LEU A 55 6.09 1.47 -1.88
C LEU A 55 7.05 0.42 -2.44
N THR A 56 7.52 0.62 -3.67
CA THR A 56 8.67 -0.12 -4.21
C THR A 56 9.94 0.72 -4.11
N ASP A 57 11.04 0.26 -4.71
CA ASP A 57 12.27 1.04 -4.82
C ASP A 57 12.19 2.21 -5.82
N GLU A 58 11.23 2.19 -6.74
CA GLU A 58 11.11 3.20 -7.81
C GLU A 58 9.75 3.91 -7.83
N VAL A 59 8.68 3.25 -7.39
CA VAL A 59 7.29 3.67 -7.66
C VAL A 59 6.43 3.53 -6.41
N VAL A 60 5.47 4.45 -6.27
CA VAL A 60 4.35 4.32 -5.33
C VAL A 60 3.12 3.84 -6.08
N TYR A 61 2.45 2.83 -5.53
CA TYR A 61 1.16 2.34 -6.00
C TYR A 61 0.06 2.61 -4.96
N LEU A 62 -1.16 2.79 -5.45
CA LEU A 62 -2.38 2.76 -4.65
C LEU A 62 -3.28 1.61 -5.09
N THR A 63 -4.06 1.09 -4.15
CA THR A 63 -5.17 0.18 -4.44
C THR A 63 -6.32 0.43 -3.50
N GLU A 64 -7.54 0.17 -3.96
CA GLU A 64 -8.77 0.37 -3.20
C GLU A 64 -8.88 -0.61 -2.02
N ASN A 65 -9.87 -0.37 -1.16
CA ASN A 65 -10.29 -1.35 -0.16
C ASN A 65 -11.73 -1.80 -0.43
N PRO A 66 -12.00 -3.07 -0.77
CA PRO A 66 -11.04 -4.17 -0.89
C PRO A 66 -10.13 -4.05 -2.13
N PRO A 67 -8.91 -4.62 -2.11
CA PRO A 67 -7.95 -4.48 -3.20
C PRO A 67 -8.40 -5.23 -4.45
N LYS A 68 -8.41 -4.52 -5.59
CA LYS A 68 -8.84 -5.06 -6.89
C LYS A 68 -7.79 -4.84 -7.96
N ALA A 69 -7.22 -3.65 -8.02
CA ALA A 69 -6.18 -3.30 -8.97
C ALA A 69 -5.10 -2.43 -8.31
N LEU A 70 -3.85 -2.62 -8.71
CA LEU A 70 -2.75 -1.72 -8.35
C LEU A 70 -2.68 -0.63 -9.40
N GLN A 71 -2.77 0.62 -8.95
CA GLN A 71 -2.60 1.80 -9.76
C GLN A 71 -1.24 2.42 -9.44
N GLU A 72 -0.39 2.56 -10.45
CA GLU A 72 0.83 3.37 -10.37
C GLU A 72 0.44 4.84 -10.22
N VAL A 73 0.94 5.52 -9.17
CA VAL A 73 0.60 6.92 -8.92
C VAL A 73 1.74 7.89 -9.15
N LEU A 74 2.98 7.52 -8.81
CA LEU A 74 4.15 8.36 -9.05
C LEU A 74 5.45 7.55 -8.95
N TYR A 75 6.48 8.02 -9.67
CA TYR A 75 7.86 7.57 -9.45
C TYR A 75 8.48 8.36 -8.29
N LEU A 76 9.24 7.69 -7.43
CA LEU A 76 9.93 8.32 -6.31
C LEU A 76 10.94 9.38 -6.77
N ARG A 77 11.53 9.21 -7.96
CA ARG A 77 12.44 10.21 -8.56
C ARG A 77 11.77 11.54 -8.87
N ASP A 78 10.43 11.55 -9.00
CA ASP A 78 9.65 12.75 -9.32
C ASP A 78 9.16 13.45 -8.02
N VAL A 79 9.41 12.87 -6.84
CA VAL A 79 9.08 13.48 -5.54
C VAL A 79 10.11 14.54 -5.20
N VAL A 80 9.65 15.78 -5.00
CA VAL A 80 10.50 16.93 -4.67
C VAL A 80 10.47 17.31 -3.20
N SER A 81 9.39 16.97 -2.49
CA SER A 81 9.22 17.24 -1.06
C SER A 81 8.20 16.29 -0.43
N VAL A 82 8.28 16.14 0.88
CA VAL A 82 7.31 15.42 1.71
C VAL A 82 7.11 16.27 2.97
N ASP A 83 5.85 16.52 3.31
CA ASP A 83 5.45 17.28 4.49
C ASP A 83 4.72 16.37 5.49
N LEU A 84 4.90 16.64 6.79
CA LEU A 84 4.32 15.87 7.91
C LEU A 84 3.36 16.71 8.73
#